data_AF-A0A8X6SEY7-F1
#
_entry.id   AF-A0A8X6SEY7-F1
#
_cell.length_a   1.000
_cell.length_b   1.000
_cell.length_c   1.000
_cell.angle_alpha   90.00
_cell.angle_beta   90.00
_cell.angle_gamma   90.00
#
_symmetry.space_group_name_H-M   'P 1'
#
loop_
_entity.id
_entity.type
_entity.pdbx_description
1 polymer ?
#
loop_
_entity_poly.entity_id
_entity_poly.type
_entity_poly.pdbx_seq_one_letter_code
_entity_poly.pdbx_strand_id
1 'polypeptide(L)' 'MQLLPWPVYSLDMSPFEHVGDLVDWRLARDPRSAASKDELLLRIQAIWNSLPQADIQNLFDSMPRRISALIAARGGYTKY' A
#
# COMPACT_ATOMS: atom_id res chain seq x y z
N MET A 1 -7.91 -17.19 13.43
CA MET A 1 -7.31 -15.91 13.00
C MET A 1 -6.14 -15.61 13.93
N GLN A 2 -4.96 -15.33 13.38
CA GLN A 2 -3.78 -14.95 14.15
C GLN A 2 -3.58 -13.43 13.99
N LEU A 3 -3.63 -12.69 15.09
CA LEU A 3 -3.33 -11.25 15.09
C LEU A 3 -1.81 -11.05 15.13
N LEU A 4 -1.31 -10.18 14.26
CA LEU A 4 0.09 -9.76 14.28
C LEU A 4 0.27 -8.67 15.36
N PRO A 5 1.35 -8.70 16.17
CA PRO A 5 1.65 -7.63 17.10
C PRO A 5 2.03 -6.38 16.30
N TRP A 6 1.08 -5.46 16.17
CA TRP A 6 1.27 -4.22 15.42
C TRP A 6 1.70 -3.08 16.36
N PRO A 7 2.83 -2.40 16.09
CA PRO A 7 3.26 -1.27 16.90
C PRO A 7 2.33 -0.05 16.72
N VAL A 8 2.27 0.79 17.76
CA VAL A 8 1.42 1.99 17.77
C VAL A 8 2.01 3.03 16.79
N TYR A 9 1.14 3.75 16.08
CA TYR A 9 1.49 4.81 15.11
C TYR A 9 2.21 4.36 13.83
N SER A 10 2.04 3.09 13.45
CA SER A 10 2.66 2.48 12.27
C SER A 10 1.70 2.35 11.09
N LEU A 11 0.92 3.39 10.80
CA LEU A 11 -0.07 3.36 9.72
C LEU A 11 0.62 3.28 8.35
N ASP A 12 1.74 3.99 8.21
CA ASP A 12 2.66 3.98 7.07
C ASP A 12 3.11 2.57 6.67
N MET A 13 3.20 1.67 7.64
CA MET A 13 3.64 0.30 7.40
C MET A 13 2.50 -0.66 7.09
N SER A 14 1.25 -0.19 7.11
CA SER A 14 0.10 -1.05 6.85
C SER A 14 0.04 -1.50 5.38
N PRO A 15 -0.42 -2.73 5.08
CA PRO A 15 -0.55 -3.18 3.70
C PRO A 15 -1.50 -2.30 2.88
N PHE A 16 -2.50 -1.70 3.54
CA PHE A 16 -3.50 -0.89 2.87
C PHE A 16 -2.90 0.43 2.37
N GLU A 17 -2.14 1.15 3.20
CA GLU A 17 -1.43 2.36 2.77
C GLU A 17 -0.47 2.04 1.62
N HIS A 18 0.29 0.94 1.70
CA HIS A 18 1.22 0.55 0.64
C HIS A 18 0.54 0.21 -0.70
N VAL A 19 -0.66 -0.38 -0.66
CA VAL A 19 -1.48 -0.58 -1.88
C VAL A 19 -2.03 0.75 -2.39
N GLY A 20 -2.42 1.67 -1.49
CA GLY A 20 -2.80 3.03 -1.82
C GLY A 20 -1.69 3.77 -2.58
N ASP A 21 -0.47 3.74 -2.06
CA ASP A 21 0.72 4.33 -2.69
C ASP A 21 0.94 3.78 -4.11
N LEU A 22 0.70 2.48 -4.33
CA LEU A 22 0.81 1.86 -5.65
C LEU A 22 -0.25 2.39 -6.62
N VAL A 23 -1.48 2.61 -6.14
CA VAL A 23 -2.55 3.22 -6.93
C VAL A 23 -2.19 4.66 -7.29
N ASP A 24 -1.75 5.46 -6.32
CA ASP A 24 -1.35 6.85 -6.51
C ASP A 24 -0.17 6.96 -7.49
N TRP A 25 0.83 6.08 -7.36
CA TRP A 25 1.96 6.04 -8.28
C TRP A 25 1.53 5.68 -9.71
N ARG A 26 0.63 4.70 -9.89
CA ARG A 26 0.10 4.35 -11.22
C ARG A 26 -0.74 5.48 -11.81
N LEU A 27 -1.54 6.14 -10.98
CA LEU A 27 -2.35 7.28 -11.38
C LEU A 27 -1.49 8.47 -11.80
N ALA A 28 -0.42 8.78 -11.06
CA ALA A 28 0.51 9.86 -11.37
C ALA A 28 1.30 9.63 -12.68
N ARG A 29 1.43 8.38 -13.12
CA ARG A 29 2.07 8.02 -14.40
C ARG A 29 1.13 8.13 -15.59
N ASP A 30 -0.17 8.28 -15.38
CA ASP A 30 -1.12 8.52 -16.46
C ASP A 30 -0.93 9.96 -16.99
N PRO A 31 -0.50 10.15 -18.24
CA PRO A 31 -0.28 11.49 -18.80
C PRO A 31 -1.57 12.29 -18.99
N ARG A 32 -2.75 11.63 -18.92
CA ARG A 32 -4.04 12.30 -19.06
C ARG A 32 -4.50 12.79 -17.70
N SER A 33 -4.76 14.09 -17.54
CA SER A 33 -5.52 14.57 -16.38
C SER A 33 -6.96 14.06 -16.45
N ALA A 34 -7.57 13.75 -15.31
CA ALA A 34 -9.00 13.49 -15.25
C ALA A 34 -9.75 14.82 -15.41
N ALA A 35 -10.74 14.86 -16.31
CA ALA A 35 -11.54 16.06 -16.58
C ALA A 35 -12.65 16.27 -15.54
N SER A 36 -12.97 15.25 -14.73
CA SER A 36 -13.98 15.30 -13.67
C SER A 36 -13.63 14.38 -12.50
N LYS A 37 -14.34 14.55 -11.38
CA LYS A 37 -14.24 13.65 -10.21
C LYS A 37 -14.71 12.24 -10.55
N ASP A 38 -15.76 12.09 -11.35
CA ASP A 38 -16.29 10.78 -11.74
C ASP A 38 -15.27 10.02 -12.61
N GLU A 39 -14.60 10.72 -13.51
CA GLU A 39 -13.54 10.12 -14.32
C GLU A 39 -12.35 9.68 -13.45
N LEU A 40 -11.97 10.50 -12.47
CA LEU A 40 -10.93 10.14 -11.50
C LEU A 40 -11.30 8.88 -10.72
N LEU A 41 -12.53 8.78 -10.23
CA LEU A 41 -13.02 7.59 -9.50
C LEU A 41 -12.99 6.34 -10.36
N LEU A 42 -13.46 6.42 -11.61
CA LEU A 42 -13.42 5.30 -12.56
C LEU A 42 -11.99 4.84 -12.84
N ARG A 43 -11.04 5.78 -12.94
CA ARG A 43 -9.63 5.46 -13.15
C ARG A 43 -9.01 4.79 -11.92
N ILE A 44 -9.24 5.32 -10.73
CA ILE A 44 -8.80 4.69 -9.48
C ILE A 44 -9.33 3.25 -9.40
N GLN A 45 -10.62 3.06 -9.70
CA GLN A 45 -11.24 1.74 -9.70
C GLN A 45 -10.64 0.80 -10.76
N ALA A 46 -10.36 1.29 -11.97
CA ALA A 46 -9.69 0.52 -13.00
C ALA A 46 -8.26 0.11 -12.59
N ILE A 47 -7.49 1.04 -12.00
CA ILE A 47 -6.14 0.76 -11.49
C ILE A 47 -6.22 -0.30 -10.40
N TRP A 48 -7.08 -0.10 -9.41
CA TRP A 48 -7.32 -1.04 -8.31
C TRP A 48 -7.64 -2.45 -8.82
N ASN A 49 -8.57 -2.57 -9.77
CA ASN A 49 -8.96 -3.85 -10.36
C ASN A 49 -7.86 -4.48 -11.24
N SER A 50 -6.90 -3.69 -11.72
CA SER A 50 -5.77 -4.14 -12.54
C SER A 50 -4.52 -4.49 -11.72
N LEU A 51 -4.55 -4.29 -10.40
CA LEU A 51 -3.41 -4.62 -9.55
C LEU A 51 -3.16 -6.14 -9.61
N PRO A 52 -1.95 -6.59 -9.98
CA PRO A 52 -1.63 -8.00 -9.98
C PRO A 52 -1.80 -8.57 -8.56
N GLN A 53 -2.58 -9.64 -8.44
CA GLN A 53 -2.76 -10.31 -7.14
C GLN A 53 -1.42 -10.79 -6.56
N ALA A 54 -0.45 -11.09 -7.42
CA ALA A 54 0.91 -11.43 -7.02
C ALA A 54 1.61 -10.29 -6.25
N ASP A 55 1.44 -9.03 -6.64
CA ASP A 55 2.03 -7.88 -5.95
C ASP A 55 1.44 -7.73 -4.55
N ILE A 56 0.11 -7.90 -4.44
CA ILE A 56 -0.61 -7.89 -3.17
C ILE A 56 -0.14 -9.05 -2.28
N GLN A 57 -0.05 -10.26 -2.83
CA GLN A 57 0.41 -11.43 -2.08
C GLN A 57 1.85 -11.26 -1.58
N ASN A 58 2.75 -10.79 -2.44
CA ASN A 58 4.14 -10.50 -2.07
C ASN A 58 4.23 -9.48 -0.92
N LEU A 59 3.37 -8.46 -0.93
CA LEU A 59 3.28 -7.50 0.16
C LEU A 59 2.88 -8.21 1.46
N PHE A 60 1.79 -8.97 1.46
CA PHE A 60 1.33 -9.75 2.61
C PHE A 60 2.40 -10.71 3.15
N ASP A 61 3.07 -11.45 2.27
CA ASP A 61 4.13 -12.39 2.63
C ASP A 61 5.34 -11.68 3.26
N SER A 62 5.58 -10.42 2.88
CA SER A 62 6.65 -9.59 3.45
C SER A 62 6.30 -8.96 4.80
N MET A 63 5.01 -8.88 5.17
CA MET A 63 4.54 -8.16 6.37
C MET A 63 5.18 -8.63 7.67
N PRO A 64 5.31 -9.94 7.96
CA PRO A 64 5.95 -10.39 9.21
C PRO A 64 7.38 -9.85 9.37
N ARG A 65 8.13 -9.77 8.26
CA ARG A 65 9.49 -9.20 8.24
C ARG A 65 9.49 -7.69 8.41
N ARG A 66 8.57 -6.98 7.75
CA ARG A 66 8.42 -5.51 7.86
C ARG A 66 8.08 -5.10 9.30
N ILE A 67 7.10 -5.77 9.91
CA ILE A 67 6.68 -5.55 11.29
C ILE A 67 7.83 -5.83 12.26
N SER A 68 8.56 -6.94 12.06
CA SER A 68 9.71 -7.29 12.90
C SER A 68 10.81 -6.21 12.83
N ALA A 69 11.09 -5.68 11.64
CA ALA A 69 12.03 -4.57 11.48
C ALA A 69 11.56 -3.29 12.19
N LEU A 70 10.27 -3.00 12.12
CA LEU A 70 9.66 -1.84 12.76
C LEU A 70 9.68 -1.92 14.29
N ILE A 71 9.38 -3.11 14.83
CA ILE A 71 9.49 -3.39 16.27
C ILE A 71 10.94 -3.23 16.71
N ALA A 72 11.91 -3.78 15.97
CA ALA A 72 13.33 -3.63 16.26
C ALA A 72 13.79 -2.16 16.22
N ALA A 73 13.26 -1.38 15.27
CA ALA A 73 13.49 0.06 15.16
C ALA A 73 12.71 0.89 16.21
N ARG A 74 11.89 0.25 17.07
CA ARG A 74 10.99 0.91 18.04
C ARG A 74 10.06 1.94 17.39
N GLY A 75 9.55 1.64 16.20
CA GLY A 75 8.74 2.55 15.40
C GLY A 75 9.52 3.63 14.64
N GLY A 76 10.85 3.58 14.67
CA GLY A 76 11.71 4.45 13.86
C GLY A 76 11.81 4.01 12.40
N TYR A 77 12.66 4.71 11.64
CA TYR A 77 12.88 4.47 10.22
C TYR A 77 13.24 3.01 9.93
N THR A 78 12.60 2.45 8.90
CA THR A 78 12.97 1.17 8.30
C THR A 78 13.20 1.35 6.80
N LYS A 79 13.90 0.40 6.18
CA LYS A 79 14.18 0.43 4.72
C LYS A 79 12.95 0.13 3.84
N TYR A 80 11.80 -0.12 4.45
CA TYR A 80 10.58 -0.64 3.82
C TYR A 80 9.56 0.45 3.56
#